data_AF-A0A1T5FLS2-F1
#
_entry.id   AF-A0A1T5FLS2-F1
#
_cell.length_a   1.000
_cell.length_b   1.000
_cell.length_c   1.000
_cell.angle_alpha   90.00
_cell.angle_beta   90.00
_cell.angle_gamma   90.00
#
_symmetry.space_group_name_H-M   'P 1'
#
loop_
_entity.id
_entity.type
_entity.pdbx_description
1 polymer ?
#
loop_
_entity_poly.entity_id
_entity_poly.type
_entity_poly.pdbx_seq_one_letter_code
_entity_poly.pdbx_strand_id
1 'polypeptide(L)'
;MIIKAGFLISYDYEYLKIALPLIYSCDDISEIYLAIDQNFKTWNGEDFTIPDSFFQWIKDFDSKKKITIYRDNFYVSELSTIDCDTRERRMLSERMGKCDWYIQIDSDEYIIDIQNFVNKLKQISKEMPGKELSVAGKIVMLFKENGDELYVVNPIKELIWLATNAPAYQYARANLEQELVKTDTLVVHQSWARSEAEISQKIRNWGHMKDFDVNQFYENWRVLDKTNYKNWKNFHPLTPNEWQSVSRIKGYQIKEFNKLSEFQMKTVVKYPFLSGFMKLLG
;
A
#
# COMPACT_ATOMS: atom_id res chain seq x y z
N MET A 1 8.70 -15.76 -17.54
CA MET A 1 8.43 -14.38 -17.14
C MET A 1 9.02 -14.18 -15.76
N ILE A 2 9.88 -13.18 -15.59
CA ILE A 2 10.54 -12.83 -14.34
C ILE A 2 9.75 -11.68 -13.73
N ILE A 3 9.19 -11.88 -12.55
CA ILE A 3 8.56 -10.83 -11.76
C ILE A 3 9.39 -10.64 -10.50
N LYS A 4 9.70 -9.38 -10.18
CA LYS A 4 10.38 -9.00 -8.94
C LYS A 4 9.52 -8.00 -8.19
N ALA A 5 9.60 -8.03 -6.87
CA ALA A 5 8.92 -7.07 -6.02
C ALA A 5 9.92 -6.20 -5.25
N GLY A 6 9.56 -4.95 -5.03
CA GLY A 6 10.30 -3.99 -4.24
C GLY A 6 9.39 -3.38 -3.17
N PHE A 7 9.93 -3.23 -1.97
CA PHE A 7 9.31 -2.49 -0.89
C PHE A 7 10.15 -1.27 -0.55
N LEU A 8 9.48 -0.13 -0.34
CA LEU A 8 10.10 1.02 0.29
C LEU A 8 9.87 0.91 1.80
N ILE A 9 10.98 0.87 2.55
CA ILE A 9 10.98 0.72 4.01
C ILE A 9 11.41 2.04 4.63
N SER A 10 10.49 2.68 5.34
CA SER A 10 10.75 3.89 6.09
C SER A 10 10.34 3.70 7.56
N TYR A 11 9.89 4.75 8.23
CA TYR A 11 9.39 4.69 9.61
C TYR A 11 8.22 3.70 9.81
N ASP A 12 7.55 3.29 8.74
CA ASP A 12 6.44 2.33 8.69
C ASP A 12 6.90 0.85 8.60
N TYR A 13 8.17 0.56 8.90
CA TYR A 13 8.78 -0.77 8.73
C TYR A 13 8.05 -1.92 9.45
N GLU A 14 7.37 -1.66 10.57
CA GLU A 14 6.64 -2.70 11.32
C GLU A 14 5.49 -3.31 10.49
N TYR A 15 4.86 -2.51 9.61
CA TYR A 15 3.77 -2.98 8.75
C TYR A 15 4.25 -3.97 7.67
N LEU A 16 5.55 -4.01 7.39
CA LEU A 16 6.14 -5.03 6.51
C LEU A 16 5.86 -6.45 7.02
N LYS A 17 5.69 -6.66 8.33
CA LYS A 17 5.33 -7.97 8.92
C LYS A 17 3.97 -8.49 8.43
N ILE A 18 3.12 -7.62 7.89
CA ILE A 18 1.84 -7.96 7.27
C ILE A 18 1.98 -8.00 5.75
N ALA A 19 2.63 -7.00 5.15
CA ALA A 19 2.75 -6.88 3.69
C ALA A 19 3.64 -7.96 3.05
N LEU A 20 4.81 -8.21 3.63
CA LEU A 20 5.81 -9.11 3.06
C LEU A 20 5.29 -10.55 2.95
N PRO A 21 4.62 -11.15 3.95
CA PRO A 21 4.04 -12.49 3.81
C PRO A 21 3.12 -12.67 2.61
N LEU A 22 2.32 -11.66 2.27
CA LEU A 22 1.43 -11.71 1.10
C LEU A 22 2.26 -11.88 -0.17
N ILE A 23 3.24 -11.00 -0.40
CA ILE A 23 4.11 -11.04 -1.58
C ILE A 23 4.98 -12.31 -1.59
N TYR A 24 5.57 -12.67 -0.46
CA TYR A 24 6.48 -13.81 -0.30
C TYR A 24 5.80 -15.17 -0.58
N SER A 25 4.49 -15.25 -0.34
CA SER A 25 3.71 -16.47 -0.60
C SER A 25 3.56 -16.78 -2.09
N CYS A 26 3.76 -15.80 -2.99
CA CYS A 26 3.63 -15.99 -4.42
C CYS A 26 4.91 -16.58 -5.04
N ASP A 27 4.84 -17.83 -5.51
CA ASP A 27 6.00 -18.51 -6.08
C ASP A 27 6.50 -17.90 -7.38
N ASP A 28 5.63 -17.22 -8.12
CA ASP A 28 5.95 -16.49 -9.35
C ASP A 28 6.81 -15.24 -9.13
N ILE A 29 6.90 -14.75 -7.89
CA ILE A 29 7.80 -13.66 -7.52
C ILE A 29 9.18 -14.26 -7.25
N SER A 30 10.12 -13.91 -8.12
CA SER A 30 11.47 -14.48 -8.13
C SER A 30 12.34 -13.93 -7.00
N GLU A 31 12.33 -12.61 -6.82
CA GLU A 31 13.14 -11.88 -5.86
C GLU A 31 12.34 -10.73 -5.24
N ILE A 32 12.66 -10.40 -4.00
CA ILE A 32 12.04 -9.32 -3.22
C ILE A 32 13.16 -8.41 -2.71
N TYR A 33 13.05 -7.11 -2.96
CA TYR A 33 14.01 -6.11 -2.55
C TYR A 33 13.40 -5.21 -1.48
N LEU A 34 14.10 -5.01 -0.38
CA LEU A 34 13.70 -4.10 0.69
C LEU A 34 14.63 -2.88 0.66
N ALA A 35 14.15 -1.77 0.10
CA ALA A 35 14.89 -0.51 0.07
C ALA A 35 14.80 0.18 1.44
N ILE A 36 15.95 0.48 2.03
CA ILE A 36 16.07 1.17 3.32
C ILE A 36 17.12 2.26 3.19
N ASP A 37 16.78 3.51 3.52
CA ASP A 37 17.77 4.58 3.53
C ASP A 37 18.93 4.21 4.46
N GLN A 38 20.16 4.32 3.97
CA GLN A 38 21.35 3.88 4.67
C GLN A 38 21.60 4.65 5.99
N ASN A 39 21.08 5.88 6.09
CA ASN A 39 21.18 6.76 7.24
C ASN A 39 19.88 6.80 8.05
N PHE A 40 18.89 5.96 7.71
CA PHE A 40 17.54 5.98 8.28
C PHE A 40 16.89 7.36 8.23
N LYS A 41 17.00 8.00 7.07
CA LYS A 41 16.28 9.24 6.75
C LYS A 41 14.97 8.95 6.03
N THR A 42 13.90 9.59 6.48
CA THR A 42 12.65 9.67 5.72
C THR A 42 12.85 10.53 4.47
N TRP A 43 11.88 10.54 3.54
CA TRP A 43 11.92 11.41 2.36
C TRP A 43 11.86 12.92 2.68
N ASN A 44 11.48 13.32 3.89
CA ASN A 44 11.54 14.71 4.34
C ASN A 44 12.75 15.00 5.25
N GLY A 45 13.65 14.03 5.48
CA GLY A 45 14.91 14.23 6.20
C GLY A 45 14.87 13.98 7.71
N GLU A 46 13.71 13.56 8.22
CA GLU A 46 13.56 13.15 9.61
C GLU A 46 14.30 11.84 9.87
N ASP A 47 14.84 11.72 11.07
CA ASP A 47 15.46 10.47 11.52
C ASP A 47 14.40 9.46 11.95
N PHE A 48 14.61 8.20 11.60
CA PHE A 48 13.90 7.07 12.19
C PHE A 48 14.90 5.98 12.59
N THR A 49 14.41 4.97 13.30
CA THR A 49 15.25 3.85 13.73
C THR A 49 14.56 2.54 13.43
N ILE A 50 15.31 1.56 12.96
CA ILE A 50 14.86 0.18 12.84
C ILE A 50 15.68 -0.68 13.81
N PRO A 51 15.06 -1.40 14.76
CA PRO A 51 15.79 -2.23 15.71
C PRO A 51 16.39 -3.47 15.03
N ASP A 52 17.52 -3.97 15.54
CA ASP A 52 18.18 -5.18 15.02
C ASP A 52 17.26 -6.41 14.97
N SER A 53 16.28 -6.49 15.88
CA SER A 53 15.26 -7.53 15.90
C SER A 53 14.44 -7.61 14.62
N PHE A 54 14.26 -6.50 13.91
CA PHE A 54 13.56 -6.48 12.62
C PHE A 54 14.40 -7.17 11.53
N PHE A 55 15.69 -6.88 11.46
CA PHE A 55 16.59 -7.53 10.50
C PHE A 55 16.77 -9.02 10.80
N GLN A 56 16.81 -9.38 12.08
CA GLN A 56 16.81 -10.78 12.51
C GLN A 56 15.51 -11.48 12.09
N TRP A 57 14.36 -10.83 12.28
CA TRP A 57 13.07 -11.36 11.80
C TRP A 57 13.06 -11.59 10.28
N ILE A 58 13.57 -10.66 9.46
CA ILE A 58 13.67 -10.86 8.01
C ILE A 58 14.49 -12.10 7.68
N LYS A 59 15.65 -12.26 8.33
CA LYS A 59 16.55 -13.40 8.13
C LYS A 59 15.88 -14.73 8.48
N ASP A 60 15.13 -14.76 9.58
CA ASP A 60 14.41 -15.96 10.03
C ASP A 60 13.19 -16.27 9.15
N PHE A 61 12.55 -15.22 8.61
CA PHE A 61 11.40 -15.34 7.71
C PHE A 61 11.80 -15.83 6.31
N ASP A 62 12.97 -15.43 5.78
CA ASP A 62 13.39 -15.71 4.40
C ASP A 62 13.90 -17.15 4.14
N SER A 63 13.03 -18.14 4.36
CA SER A 63 13.33 -19.56 4.17
C SER A 63 13.75 -19.94 2.73
N LYS A 64 13.22 -19.25 1.71
CA LYS A 64 13.49 -19.43 0.28
C LYS A 64 14.65 -18.57 -0.25
N LYS A 65 15.29 -17.74 0.60
CA LYS A 65 16.40 -16.84 0.22
C LYS A 65 16.06 -15.90 -0.95
N LYS A 66 14.83 -15.38 -0.96
CA LYS A 66 14.33 -14.47 -2.01
C LYS A 66 14.53 -13.00 -1.66
N ILE A 67 14.89 -12.66 -0.41
CA ILE A 67 14.92 -11.29 0.08
C ILE A 67 16.33 -10.71 0.00
N THR A 68 16.43 -9.54 -0.62
CA THR A 68 17.64 -8.71 -0.63
C THR A 68 17.35 -7.38 0.06
N ILE A 69 18.11 -7.06 1.11
CA ILE A 69 18.10 -5.71 1.69
C ILE A 69 18.98 -4.81 0.83
N TYR A 70 18.39 -3.73 0.31
CA TYR A 70 19.08 -2.70 -0.45
C TYR A 70 19.20 -1.44 0.41
N ARG A 71 20.43 -1.08 0.77
CA ARG A 71 20.73 0.18 1.45
C ARG A 71 21.46 1.11 0.50
N ASP A 72 21.00 2.34 0.42
CA ASP A 72 21.66 3.43 -0.30
C ASP A 72 21.22 4.77 0.29
N ASN A 73 21.82 5.87 -0.18
CA ASN A 73 21.36 7.21 0.14
C ASN A 73 20.12 7.52 -0.71
N PHE A 74 18.92 7.45 -0.13
CA PHE A 74 17.66 7.75 -0.82
C PHE A 74 17.23 9.20 -0.62
N TYR A 75 17.41 9.72 0.59
CA TYR A 75 17.16 11.12 0.93
C TYR A 75 18.23 12.06 0.36
N VAL A 76 17.79 13.18 -0.23
CA VAL A 76 18.63 14.27 -0.72
C VAL A 76 17.96 15.58 -0.30
N SER A 77 18.63 16.40 0.50
CA SER A 77 18.05 17.60 1.11
C SER A 77 17.57 18.66 0.13
N GLU A 78 18.15 18.69 -1.07
CA GLU A 78 17.82 19.62 -2.15
C GLU A 78 16.56 19.18 -2.94
N LEU A 79 16.10 17.95 -2.75
CA LEU A 79 14.92 17.41 -3.41
C LEU A 79 13.67 17.59 -2.54
N SER A 80 12.51 17.70 -3.19
CA SER A 80 11.24 17.60 -2.47
C SER A 80 11.02 16.18 -1.93
N THR A 81 10.09 16.03 -0.99
CA THR A 81 9.72 14.71 -0.44
C THR A 81 9.28 13.74 -1.55
N ILE A 82 8.49 14.20 -2.51
CA ILE A 82 8.02 13.35 -3.61
C ILE A 82 9.12 13.04 -4.63
N ASP A 83 10.10 13.92 -4.79
CA ASP A 83 11.27 13.66 -5.62
C ASP A 83 12.20 12.63 -4.96
N CYS A 84 12.35 12.66 -3.63
CA CYS A 84 13.05 11.61 -2.88
C CYS A 84 12.36 10.24 -3.01
N ASP A 85 11.03 10.19 -2.87
CA ASP A 85 10.23 8.97 -3.13
C ASP A 85 10.50 8.44 -4.55
N THR A 86 10.30 9.30 -5.56
CA THR A 86 10.51 8.95 -6.97
C THR A 86 11.94 8.45 -7.22
N ARG A 87 12.93 9.10 -6.59
CA ARG A 87 14.34 8.72 -6.69
C ARG A 87 14.61 7.34 -6.09
N GLU A 88 14.09 7.05 -4.90
CA GLU A 88 14.22 5.73 -4.27
C GLU A 88 13.62 4.64 -5.16
N ARG A 89 12.44 4.87 -5.74
CA ARG A 89 11.79 3.90 -6.64
C ARG A 89 12.62 3.61 -7.89
N ARG A 90 13.21 4.64 -8.50
CA ARG A 90 14.13 4.48 -9.65
C ARG A 90 15.34 3.65 -9.24
N MET A 91 16.02 4.03 -8.17
CA MET A 91 17.20 3.31 -7.66
C MET A 91 16.87 1.85 -7.30
N LEU A 92 15.70 1.61 -6.70
CA LEU A 92 15.23 0.27 -6.39
C LEU A 92 15.01 -0.56 -7.66
N SER A 93 14.37 0.01 -8.69
CA SER A 93 14.18 -0.70 -9.96
C SER A 93 15.50 -1.00 -10.68
N GLU A 94 16.46 -0.09 -10.62
CA GLU A 94 17.82 -0.32 -11.13
C GLU A 94 18.49 -1.46 -10.37
N ARG A 95 18.36 -1.47 -9.03
CA ARG A 95 18.92 -2.52 -8.17
C ARG A 95 18.26 -3.88 -8.38
N MET A 96 16.96 -3.92 -8.66
CA MET A 96 16.23 -5.15 -9.01
C MET A 96 16.78 -5.78 -10.31
N GLY A 97 17.43 -4.99 -11.17
CA GLY A 97 17.94 -5.44 -12.46
C GLY A 97 16.81 -5.83 -13.41
N LYS A 98 17.17 -6.44 -14.54
CA LYS A 98 16.21 -6.76 -15.59
C LYS A 98 15.16 -7.78 -15.12
N CYS A 99 13.88 -7.40 -15.15
CA CYS A 99 12.74 -8.30 -15.08
C CYS A 99 11.63 -7.88 -16.04
N ASP A 100 10.66 -8.78 -16.28
CA ASP A 100 9.51 -8.51 -17.16
C ASP A 100 8.49 -7.61 -16.46
N TRP A 101 8.36 -7.69 -15.13
CA TRP A 101 7.52 -6.81 -14.33
C TRP A 101 8.17 -6.46 -13.00
N TYR A 102 8.14 -5.17 -12.69
CA TYR A 102 8.60 -4.56 -11.43
C TYR A 102 7.36 -4.21 -10.63
N ILE A 103 7.11 -4.93 -9.54
CA ILE A 103 6.11 -4.55 -8.55
C ILE A 103 6.80 -3.66 -7.51
N GLN A 104 6.25 -2.49 -7.18
CA GLN A 104 6.75 -1.67 -6.07
C GLN A 104 5.61 -1.16 -5.21
N ILE A 105 5.73 -1.34 -3.90
CA ILE A 105 4.72 -0.96 -2.90
C ILE A 105 5.40 -0.42 -1.63
N ASP A 106 4.64 0.26 -0.80
CA ASP A 106 5.12 0.72 0.51
C ASP A 106 4.87 -0.33 1.60
N SER A 107 5.55 -0.20 2.74
CA SER A 107 5.43 -1.16 3.86
C SER A 107 4.02 -1.26 4.44
N ASP A 108 3.20 -0.23 4.27
CA ASP A 108 1.81 -0.15 4.76
C ASP A 108 0.76 -0.47 3.68
N GLU A 109 1.18 -1.04 2.55
CA GLU A 109 0.31 -1.42 1.42
C GLU A 109 0.23 -2.94 1.24
N TYR A 110 -0.98 -3.47 1.17
CA TYR A 110 -1.26 -4.91 1.17
C TYR A 110 -2.02 -5.33 -0.09
N ILE A 111 -1.33 -6.03 -1.01
CA ILE A 111 -1.97 -6.67 -2.16
C ILE A 111 -2.59 -7.99 -1.70
N ILE A 112 -3.89 -7.97 -1.41
CA ILE A 112 -4.60 -9.10 -0.78
C ILE A 112 -4.56 -10.38 -1.62
N ASP A 113 -4.63 -10.25 -2.95
CA ASP A 113 -4.53 -11.39 -3.86
C ASP A 113 -3.42 -11.19 -4.87
N ILE A 114 -2.20 -11.35 -4.37
CA ILE A 114 -1.01 -11.24 -5.19
C ILE A 114 -0.99 -12.27 -6.33
N GLN A 115 -1.53 -13.48 -6.12
CA GLN A 115 -1.49 -14.52 -7.15
C GLN A 115 -2.41 -14.16 -8.32
N ASN A 116 -3.61 -13.66 -8.04
CA ASN A 116 -4.50 -13.12 -9.07
C ASN A 116 -3.88 -11.91 -9.78
N PHE A 117 -3.24 -10.99 -9.03
CA PHE A 117 -2.56 -9.85 -9.63
C PHE A 117 -1.44 -10.29 -10.59
N VAL A 118 -0.59 -11.22 -10.17
CA VAL A 118 0.47 -11.80 -11.02
C VAL A 118 -0.10 -12.50 -12.25
N ASN A 119 -1.20 -13.25 -12.10
CA ASN A 119 -1.88 -13.87 -13.24
C ASN A 119 -2.38 -12.83 -14.26
N LYS A 120 -2.87 -11.68 -13.80
CA LYS A 120 -3.23 -10.55 -14.67
C LYS A 120 -2.01 -9.98 -15.39
N LEU A 121 -0.87 -9.80 -14.71
CA LEU A 121 0.37 -9.34 -15.36
C LEU A 121 0.81 -10.31 -16.48
N LYS A 122 0.73 -11.62 -16.21
CA LYS A 122 1.01 -12.67 -17.22
C LYS A 122 0.05 -12.58 -18.41
N GLN A 123 -1.23 -12.33 -18.16
CA GLN A 123 -2.24 -12.17 -19.20
C GLN A 123 -1.98 -10.90 -20.04
N ILE A 124 -1.76 -9.76 -19.40
CA ILE A 124 -1.43 -8.48 -20.05
C ILE A 124 -0.21 -8.65 -20.97
N SER A 125 0.82 -9.35 -20.51
CA SER A 125 2.03 -9.60 -21.32
C SER A 125 1.75 -10.39 -22.60
N LYS A 126 0.74 -11.28 -22.59
CA LYS A 126 0.32 -12.06 -23.76
C LYS A 126 -0.55 -11.23 -24.71
N GLU A 127 -1.42 -10.38 -24.16
CA GLU A 127 -2.39 -9.58 -24.92
C GLU A 127 -1.77 -8.32 -25.52
N MET A 128 -0.73 -7.77 -24.88
CA MET A 128 -0.08 -6.51 -25.24
C MET A 128 1.44 -6.68 -25.37
N PRO A 129 1.95 -7.59 -26.21
CA PRO A 129 3.38 -7.86 -26.31
C PRO A 129 4.15 -6.63 -26.81
N GLY A 130 5.28 -6.33 -26.16
CA GLY A 130 6.18 -5.25 -26.55
C GLY A 130 5.71 -3.84 -26.19
N LYS A 131 4.58 -3.68 -25.50
CA LYS A 131 4.11 -2.40 -24.98
C LYS A 131 4.77 -2.08 -23.65
N GLU A 132 5.15 -0.82 -23.45
CA GLU A 132 5.54 -0.29 -22.14
C GLU A 132 4.30 0.15 -21.38
N LEU A 133 4.04 -0.49 -20.25
CA LEU A 133 2.79 -0.42 -19.52
C LEU A 133 3.02 -0.18 -18.04
N SER A 134 2.16 0.64 -17.46
CA SER A 134 1.92 0.72 -16.03
C SER A 134 0.62 0.00 -15.69
N VAL A 135 0.55 -0.63 -14.51
CA VAL A 135 -0.63 -1.36 -14.04
C VAL A 135 -1.05 -0.82 -12.69
N ALA A 136 -2.32 -0.42 -12.57
CA ALA A 136 -2.88 0.10 -11.34
C ALA A 136 -3.90 -0.84 -10.68
N GLY A 137 -3.93 -0.81 -9.35
CA GLY A 137 -4.98 -1.37 -8.51
C GLY A 137 -5.86 -0.27 -7.89
N LYS A 138 -6.81 -0.69 -7.08
CA LYS A 138 -7.76 0.16 -6.34
C LYS A 138 -7.37 0.21 -4.86
N ILE A 139 -7.27 1.41 -4.29
CA ILE A 139 -6.91 1.60 -2.89
C ILE A 139 -8.13 1.40 -1.98
N VAL A 140 -8.00 0.46 -1.06
CA VAL A 140 -8.90 0.30 0.09
C VAL A 140 -8.24 1.03 1.27
N MET A 141 -8.63 2.29 1.47
CA MET A 141 -8.06 3.14 2.51
C MET A 141 -8.63 2.77 3.88
N LEU A 142 -7.80 2.20 4.76
CA LEU A 142 -8.17 1.98 6.15
C LEU A 142 -8.16 3.31 6.90
N PHE A 143 -9.32 3.70 7.40
CA PHE A 143 -9.51 4.92 8.17
C PHE A 143 -9.23 4.72 9.66
N LYS A 144 -9.73 3.64 10.25
CA LYS A 144 -9.56 3.34 11.68
C LYS A 144 -9.66 1.86 11.99
N GLU A 145 -8.97 1.41 13.04
CA GLU A 145 -9.14 0.10 13.67
C GLU A 145 -9.56 0.33 15.14
N ASN A 146 -10.64 -0.32 15.58
CA ASN A 146 -11.10 -0.31 16.96
C ASN A 146 -11.43 -1.75 17.38
N GLY A 147 -10.56 -2.39 18.17
CA GLY A 147 -10.78 -3.77 18.60
C GLY A 147 -10.77 -4.73 17.41
N ASP A 148 -11.89 -5.41 17.14
CA ASP A 148 -12.10 -6.31 16.00
C ASP A 148 -12.91 -5.66 14.85
N GLU A 149 -13.00 -4.32 14.83
CA GLU A 149 -13.71 -3.58 13.80
C GLU A 149 -12.75 -2.69 12.99
N LEU A 150 -12.87 -2.77 11.66
CA LEU A 150 -12.15 -1.89 10.73
C LEU A 150 -13.13 -0.94 10.06
N TYR A 151 -12.66 0.29 9.88
CA TYR A 151 -13.38 1.37 9.23
C TYR A 151 -12.65 1.77 7.96
N VAL A 152 -13.36 1.78 6.85
CA VAL A 152 -12.79 1.93 5.50
C VAL A 152 -13.50 3.06 4.79
N VAL A 153 -12.72 3.90 4.12
CA VAL A 153 -13.27 4.97 3.27
C VAL A 153 -14.08 4.38 2.12
N ASN A 154 -15.23 4.97 1.83
CA ASN A 154 -16.12 4.54 0.76
C ASN A 154 -16.76 5.74 0.04
N PRO A 155 -16.90 5.73 -1.30
CA PRO A 155 -16.53 4.65 -2.23
C PRO A 155 -15.02 4.54 -2.48
N ILE A 156 -14.58 3.36 -2.91
CA ILE A 156 -13.24 3.15 -3.45
C ILE A 156 -13.16 3.88 -4.80
N LYS A 157 -12.44 5.00 -4.84
CA LYS A 157 -12.20 5.79 -6.05
C LYS A 157 -10.74 5.84 -6.47
N GLU A 158 -9.85 5.78 -5.48
CA GLU A 158 -8.43 6.02 -5.67
C GLU A 158 -7.75 4.81 -6.32
N LEU A 159 -6.85 5.11 -7.26
CA LEU A 159 -6.00 4.14 -7.94
C LEU A 159 -4.57 4.28 -7.45
N ILE A 160 -3.87 3.16 -7.45
CA ILE A 160 -2.46 3.07 -7.09
C ILE A 160 -1.70 2.33 -8.18
N TRP A 161 -0.63 2.92 -8.69
CA TRP A 161 0.31 2.24 -9.58
C TRP A 161 1.01 1.17 -8.76
N LEU A 162 0.98 -0.07 -9.23
CA LEU A 162 1.53 -1.24 -8.53
C LEU A 162 2.70 -1.85 -9.27
N ALA A 163 2.59 -1.93 -10.59
CA ALA A 163 3.57 -2.60 -11.42
C ALA A 163 3.84 -1.86 -12.72
N THR A 164 5.03 -2.03 -13.27
CA THR A 164 5.39 -1.60 -14.63
C THR A 164 6.32 -2.62 -15.25
N ASN A 165 6.30 -2.74 -16.57
CA ASN A 165 7.30 -3.52 -17.32
C ASN A 165 8.43 -2.63 -17.91
N ALA A 166 8.36 -1.32 -17.67
CA ALA A 166 9.34 -0.33 -18.08
C ALA A 166 9.51 0.70 -16.95
N PRO A 167 10.40 0.46 -15.97
CA PRO A 167 10.50 1.30 -14.78
C PRO A 167 11.17 2.64 -15.09
N ALA A 168 10.35 3.60 -15.53
CA ALA A 168 10.72 4.97 -15.82
C ALA A 168 9.85 5.94 -15.01
N TYR A 169 9.90 5.81 -13.68
CA TYR A 169 9.06 6.59 -12.76
C TYR A 169 9.27 8.10 -12.94
N GLN A 170 8.22 8.90 -12.83
CA GLN A 170 8.22 10.37 -12.94
C GLN A 170 7.66 11.07 -11.70
N TYR A 171 6.68 10.46 -11.04
CA TYR A 171 6.05 10.98 -9.82
C TYR A 171 5.62 9.82 -8.92
N ALA A 172 6.39 9.57 -7.84
CA ALA A 172 6.35 8.31 -7.10
C ALA A 172 6.37 7.11 -8.06
N ARG A 173 5.32 6.30 -8.08
CA ARG A 173 5.19 5.12 -8.95
C ARG A 173 4.66 5.44 -10.35
N ALA A 174 4.18 6.66 -10.60
CA ALA A 174 3.54 7.01 -11.85
C ALA A 174 4.57 7.37 -12.92
N ASN A 175 4.34 6.86 -14.13
CA ASN A 175 4.85 7.40 -15.38
C ASN A 175 3.64 7.78 -16.23
N LEU A 176 3.50 9.06 -16.57
CA LEU A 176 2.32 9.58 -17.27
C LEU A 176 2.40 9.40 -18.79
N GLU A 177 3.57 9.02 -19.31
CA GLU A 177 3.79 8.72 -20.73
C GLU A 177 3.46 7.26 -21.06
N GLN A 178 3.38 6.39 -20.03
CA GLN A 178 3.03 4.99 -20.19
C GLN A 178 1.52 4.77 -20.24
N GLU A 179 1.10 3.80 -21.04
CA GLU A 179 -0.29 3.35 -21.03
C GLU A 179 -0.61 2.68 -19.68
N LEU A 180 -1.66 3.16 -19.03
CA LEU A 180 -2.10 2.68 -17.72
C LEU A 180 -3.22 1.64 -17.86
N VAL A 181 -2.91 0.39 -17.54
CA VAL A 181 -3.89 -0.68 -17.42
C VAL A 181 -4.47 -0.67 -16.00
N LYS A 182 -5.77 -0.39 -15.89
CA LYS A 182 -6.50 -0.37 -14.62
C LYS A 182 -7.05 -1.76 -14.31
N THR A 183 -6.82 -2.24 -13.10
CA THR A 183 -7.32 -3.56 -12.64
C THR A 183 -8.27 -3.41 -11.45
N ASP A 184 -9.06 -4.45 -11.21
CA ASP A 184 -9.86 -4.58 -9.98
C ASP A 184 -9.06 -5.14 -8.79
N THR A 185 -7.72 -5.14 -8.86
CA THR A 185 -6.86 -5.60 -7.77
C THR A 185 -7.01 -4.65 -6.59
N LEU A 186 -7.37 -5.19 -5.42
CA LEU A 186 -7.52 -4.41 -4.20
C LEU A 186 -6.18 -4.32 -3.47
N VAL A 187 -5.83 -3.10 -3.10
CA VAL A 187 -4.64 -2.79 -2.30
C VAL A 187 -5.12 -2.12 -1.05
N VAL A 188 -4.99 -2.80 0.09
CA VAL A 188 -5.30 -2.14 1.35
C VAL A 188 -4.16 -1.23 1.71
N HIS A 189 -4.46 0.04 1.96
CA HIS A 189 -3.50 0.98 2.51
C HIS A 189 -3.80 1.21 4.00
N GLN A 190 -2.88 0.81 4.88
CA GLN A 190 -2.93 1.11 6.31
C GLN A 190 -2.46 2.55 6.58
N SER A 191 -3.16 3.50 5.96
CA SER A 191 -2.77 4.89 6.05
C SER A 191 -3.20 5.53 7.38
N TRP A 192 -4.48 5.46 7.74
CA TRP A 192 -5.01 6.18 8.92
C TRP A 192 -5.41 5.27 10.08
N ALA A 193 -5.59 3.98 9.82
CA ALA A 193 -5.87 2.99 10.86
C ALA A 193 -4.59 2.65 11.62
N ARG A 194 -4.28 3.51 12.60
CA ARG A 194 -3.07 3.48 13.43
C ARG A 194 -3.44 3.76 14.89
N SER A 195 -2.49 3.57 15.80
CA SER A 195 -2.66 4.00 17.19
C SER A 195 -2.82 5.53 17.29
N GLU A 196 -3.37 6.01 18.41
CA GLU A 196 -3.54 7.45 18.63
C GLU A 196 -2.21 8.24 18.57
N ALA A 197 -1.13 7.63 19.03
CA ALA A 197 0.21 8.23 18.99
C ALA A 197 0.73 8.34 17.54
N GLU A 198 0.67 7.24 16.79
CA GLU A 198 1.12 7.19 15.40
C GLU A 198 0.31 8.13 14.50
N ILE A 199 -1.02 8.16 14.65
CA ILE A 199 -1.86 9.00 13.80
C ILE A 199 -1.67 10.48 14.12
N SER A 200 -1.47 10.85 15.39
CA SER A 200 -1.16 12.22 15.79
C SER A 200 0.15 12.69 15.15
N GLN A 201 1.19 11.84 15.19
CA GLN A 201 2.46 12.11 14.52
C GLN A 201 2.27 12.23 13.00
N LYS A 202 1.54 11.30 12.37
CA LYS A 202 1.30 11.30 10.92
C LYS A 202 0.56 12.54 10.46
N ILE A 203 -0.53 12.95 11.12
CA ILE A 203 -1.30 14.14 10.74
C ILE A 203 -0.43 15.40 10.82
N ARG A 204 0.44 15.49 11.84
CA ARG A 204 1.35 16.63 12.04
C ARG A 204 2.51 16.66 11.05
N ASN A 205 2.90 15.51 10.50
CA ASN A 205 3.98 15.39 9.52
C ASN A 205 3.48 15.37 8.07
N TRP A 206 2.17 15.37 7.86
CA TRP A 206 1.60 15.37 6.52
C TRP A 206 1.89 16.70 5.80
N GLY A 207 2.30 16.64 4.53
CA GLY A 207 2.67 17.82 3.74
C GLY A 207 1.59 18.90 3.62
N HIS A 208 0.35 18.57 3.95
CA HIS A 208 -0.81 19.48 3.96
C HIS A 208 -1.26 19.90 5.37
N MET A 209 -0.44 19.70 6.41
CA MET A 209 -0.83 19.99 7.81
C MET A 209 -1.28 21.44 8.07
N LYS A 210 -0.97 22.39 7.17
CA LYS A 210 -1.36 23.80 7.27
C LYS A 210 -2.64 24.13 6.50
N ASP A 211 -3.16 23.18 5.73
CA ASP A 211 -4.27 23.40 4.79
C ASP A 211 -5.64 23.02 5.40
N PHE A 212 -5.66 22.51 6.64
CA PHE A 212 -6.87 22.14 7.37
C PHE A 212 -6.66 22.21 8.89
N ASP A 213 -7.75 22.16 9.66
CA ASP A 213 -7.68 22.08 11.12
C ASP A 213 -7.26 20.68 11.58
N VAL A 214 -5.96 20.53 11.84
CA VAL A 214 -5.32 19.30 12.32
C VAL A 214 -5.96 18.77 13.60
N ASN A 215 -6.28 19.64 14.56
CA ASN A 215 -6.83 19.21 15.84
C ASN A 215 -8.28 18.75 15.65
N GLN A 216 -9.08 19.48 14.89
CA GLN A 216 -10.44 19.07 14.58
C GLN A 216 -10.48 17.74 13.81
N PHE A 217 -9.58 17.56 12.83
CA PHE A 217 -9.50 16.30 12.08
C PHE A 217 -9.09 15.12 12.97
N TYR A 218 -8.08 15.31 13.83
CA TYR A 218 -7.66 14.30 14.79
C TYR A 218 -8.79 13.95 15.78
N GLU A 219 -9.47 14.94 16.35
CA GLU A 219 -10.58 14.70 17.28
C GLU A 219 -11.73 13.97 16.60
N ASN A 220 -12.08 14.36 15.37
CA ASN A 220 -13.05 13.63 14.57
C ASN A 220 -12.61 12.17 14.44
N TRP A 221 -11.39 11.91 13.95
CA TRP A 221 -10.86 10.56 13.81
C TRP A 221 -10.93 9.79 15.14
N ARG A 222 -10.56 10.42 16.25
CA ARG A 222 -10.52 9.84 17.60
C ARG A 222 -11.89 9.41 18.10
N VAL A 223 -12.93 10.21 17.87
CA VAL A 223 -14.29 9.87 18.32
C VAL A 223 -15.04 8.90 17.40
N LEU A 224 -14.51 8.59 16.21
CA LEU A 224 -15.17 7.65 15.30
C LEU A 224 -15.28 6.25 15.92
N ASP A 225 -16.51 5.71 15.93
CA ASP A 225 -16.82 4.39 16.47
C ASP A 225 -18.04 3.73 15.80
N LYS A 226 -18.47 2.58 16.34
CA LYS A 226 -19.58 1.77 15.83
C LYS A 226 -20.95 2.44 15.91
N THR A 227 -21.10 3.46 16.75
CA THR A 227 -22.35 4.17 16.99
C THR A 227 -22.51 5.35 16.05
N ASN A 228 -21.41 6.00 15.66
CA ASN A 228 -21.47 7.25 14.89
C ASN A 228 -20.98 7.16 13.43
N TYR A 229 -20.24 6.11 13.02
CA TYR A 229 -19.61 6.05 11.69
C TYR A 229 -20.57 6.26 10.50
N LYS A 230 -21.85 5.91 10.62
CA LYS A 230 -22.85 6.07 9.55
C LYS A 230 -23.19 7.54 9.26
N ASN A 231 -22.97 8.42 10.23
CA ASN A 231 -23.25 9.86 10.12
C ASN A 231 -22.14 10.60 9.39
N TRP A 232 -20.99 9.95 9.17
CA TRP A 232 -19.85 10.54 8.52
C TRP A 232 -20.07 10.63 7.01
N LYS A 233 -19.97 11.85 6.49
CA LYS A 233 -20.15 12.19 5.09
C LYS A 233 -19.12 13.22 4.66
N ASN A 234 -18.57 13.04 3.47
CA ASN A 234 -17.65 13.97 2.82
C ASN A 234 -16.57 14.50 3.77
N PHE A 235 -15.80 13.60 4.40
CA PHE A 235 -14.96 13.91 5.55
C PHE A 235 -13.45 13.94 5.24
N HIS A 236 -13.08 13.89 3.96
CA HIS A 236 -11.69 14.10 3.58
C HIS A 236 -11.28 15.54 3.94
N PRO A 237 -10.12 15.76 4.59
CA PRO A 237 -9.75 17.08 5.12
C PRO A 237 -9.55 18.15 4.03
N LEU A 238 -9.07 17.77 2.84
CA LEU A 238 -8.84 18.68 1.70
C LEU A 238 -9.90 18.58 0.60
N THR A 239 -10.29 17.36 0.21
CA THR A 239 -11.21 17.07 -0.89
C THR A 239 -12.43 16.30 -0.41
N PRO A 240 -13.35 16.92 0.38
CA PRO A 240 -14.47 16.25 1.06
C PRO A 240 -15.16 15.14 0.27
N ASN A 241 -15.48 15.37 -1.00
CA ASN A 241 -16.22 14.44 -1.88
C ASN A 241 -15.47 13.15 -2.24
N GLU A 242 -14.17 13.04 -1.98
CA GLU A 242 -13.42 11.79 -2.15
C GLU A 242 -13.79 10.77 -1.07
N TRP A 243 -13.96 11.21 0.17
CA TRP A 243 -14.34 10.34 1.28
C TRP A 243 -15.80 10.54 1.67
N GLN A 244 -16.69 9.95 0.87
CA GLN A 244 -18.14 10.21 0.97
C GLN A 244 -18.80 9.54 2.18
N SER A 245 -18.24 8.43 2.66
CA SER A 245 -18.78 7.64 3.76
C SER A 245 -17.74 6.69 4.34
N VAL A 246 -18.05 6.11 5.51
CA VAL A 246 -17.25 5.06 6.12
C VAL A 246 -18.02 3.74 6.09
N SER A 247 -17.39 2.70 5.57
CA SER A 247 -17.83 1.31 5.69
C SER A 247 -17.24 0.68 6.94
N ARG A 248 -18.02 -0.16 7.63
CA ARG A 248 -17.55 -0.91 8.81
C ARG A 248 -17.47 -2.39 8.48
N ILE A 249 -16.35 -2.97 8.85
CA ILE A 249 -15.99 -4.38 8.76
C ILE A 249 -15.91 -4.92 10.19
N LYS A 250 -16.53 -6.06 10.47
CA LYS A 250 -16.54 -6.67 11.81
C LYS A 250 -15.80 -8.00 11.83
N GLY A 251 -15.16 -8.30 12.96
CA GLY A 251 -14.48 -9.56 13.19
C GLY A 251 -13.14 -9.65 12.46
N TYR A 252 -12.49 -8.51 12.23
CA TYR A 252 -11.21 -8.46 11.53
C TYR A 252 -10.27 -7.46 12.18
N GLN A 253 -9.00 -7.85 12.30
CA GLN A 253 -7.91 -6.97 12.69
C GLN A 253 -6.89 -6.87 11.56
N ILE A 254 -6.18 -5.75 11.46
CA ILE A 254 -5.24 -5.52 10.34
C ILE A 254 -4.12 -6.55 10.36
N LYS A 255 -3.67 -6.94 11.56
CA LYS A 255 -2.66 -7.99 11.77
C LYS A 255 -3.05 -9.37 11.22
N GLU A 256 -4.31 -9.56 10.83
CA GLU A 256 -4.83 -10.81 10.29
C GLU A 256 -4.94 -10.79 8.76
N PHE A 257 -4.55 -9.69 8.10
CA PHE A 257 -4.68 -9.56 6.64
C PHE A 257 -3.82 -10.53 5.85
N ASN A 258 -2.68 -10.94 6.41
CA ASN A 258 -1.87 -12.02 5.88
C ASN A 258 -2.57 -13.40 5.91
N LYS A 259 -3.72 -13.52 6.59
CA LYS A 259 -4.55 -14.73 6.66
C LYS A 259 -5.83 -14.62 5.83
N LEU A 260 -6.09 -13.50 5.15
CA LEU A 260 -7.32 -13.26 4.40
C LEU A 260 -7.21 -13.73 2.96
N SER A 261 -8.28 -14.36 2.46
CA SER A 261 -8.48 -14.57 1.02
C SER A 261 -9.13 -13.36 0.34
N GLU A 262 -8.92 -13.21 -0.97
CA GLU A 262 -9.55 -12.16 -1.80
C GLU A 262 -11.08 -12.16 -1.67
N PHE A 263 -11.69 -13.34 -1.58
CA PHE A 263 -13.13 -13.52 -1.43
C PHE A 263 -13.65 -12.92 -0.13
N GLN A 264 -12.92 -13.14 0.98
CA GLN A 264 -13.26 -12.55 2.27
C GLN A 264 -13.14 -11.02 2.17
N MET A 265 -12.08 -10.49 1.57
CA MET A 265 -11.92 -9.03 1.43
C MET A 265 -12.95 -8.39 0.50
N LYS A 266 -13.30 -9.00 -0.64
CA LYS A 266 -14.36 -8.50 -1.53
C LYS A 266 -15.75 -8.51 -0.87
N THR A 267 -16.00 -9.49 0.00
CA THR A 267 -17.21 -9.57 0.83
C THR A 267 -17.20 -8.51 1.94
N VAL A 268 -16.04 -8.30 2.54
CA VAL A 268 -15.77 -7.38 3.65
C VAL A 268 -15.88 -5.91 3.22
N VAL A 269 -15.34 -5.55 2.04
CA VAL A 269 -15.36 -4.18 1.54
C VAL A 269 -16.68 -3.82 0.82
N LYS A 270 -17.69 -4.72 0.85
CA LYS A 270 -19.00 -4.56 0.18
C LYS A 270 -18.83 -3.99 -1.22
N TYR A 271 -18.12 -4.72 -2.08
CA TYR A 271 -18.17 -4.43 -3.50
C TYR A 271 -19.63 -4.57 -3.96
N PRO A 272 -20.24 -3.57 -4.63
CA PRO A 272 -21.65 -3.63 -5.02
C PRO A 272 -22.02 -4.79 -5.95
N PHE A 273 -21.07 -5.64 -6.37
CA PHE A 273 -21.31 -6.79 -7.23
C PHE A 273 -21.74 -8.09 -6.53
N LEU A 274 -21.62 -8.22 -5.20
CA LEU A 274 -21.88 -9.51 -4.53
C LEU A 274 -23.25 -9.62 -3.85
N SER A 275 -24.13 -8.63 -3.95
CA SER A 275 -25.53 -8.79 -3.50
C SER A 275 -26.37 -9.71 -4.41
N GLY A 276 -25.84 -10.14 -5.56
CA GLY A 276 -26.55 -10.99 -6.52
C GLY A 276 -26.41 -12.50 -6.34
N PHE A 277 -25.39 -13.00 -5.63
CA PHE A 277 -25.09 -14.44 -5.60
C PHE A 277 -25.66 -15.19 -4.39
N MET A 278 -26.14 -14.49 -3.36
CA MET A 278 -26.81 -15.10 -2.19
C MET A 278 -28.32 -15.32 -2.37
N LYS A 279 -28.87 -15.14 -3.58
CA LYS A 279 -30.30 -15.40 -3.87
C LYS A 279 -30.59 -16.68 -4.65
N LEU A 280 -29.60 -17.54 -4.88
CA LEU A 280 -29.76 -18.76 -5.70
C LEU A 280 -29.47 -20.08 -4.97
N LEU A 281 -29.42 -20.07 -3.63
CA LEU A 281 -29.39 -21.28 -2.81
C LEU A 281 -30.40 -21.19 -1.65
N GLY A 282 -31.61 -20.72 -1.97
CA GLY A 282 -32.81 -20.86 -1.15
C GLY A 282 -33.84 -21.69 -1.90
#